data_AF-A0A4Q5YSS9-F1
#
_entry.id   AF-A0A4Q5YSS9-F1
#
_cell.length_a   1.000
_cell.length_b   1.000
_cell.length_c   1.000
_cell.angle_alpha   90.00
_cell.angle_beta   90.00
_cell.angle_gamma   90.00
#
_symmetry.space_group_name_H-M   'P 1'
#
loop_
_entity.id
_entity.type
_entity.pdbx_description
1 polymer ?
#
loop_
_entity_poly.entity_id
_entity_poly.type
_entity_poly.pdbx_seq_one_letter_code
_entity_poly.pdbx_strand_id
1 'polypeptide(L)' 'MQKFTARLEIIGINPFVFVPEPIRVEIFRKAGKDKGYIPVCGTVNGKAFRQTLVKYRGDWRLYINT' A
#
# COMPACT_ATOMS: atom_id res chain seq x y z
N MET A 1 11.71 2.56 -10.25
CA MET A 1 10.68 1.66 -9.70
C MET A 1 11.02 1.43 -8.23
N GLN A 2 10.14 1.85 -7.31
CA GLN A 2 10.39 1.66 -5.87
C GLN A 2 10.15 0.18 -5.50
N LYS A 3 11.02 -0.38 -4.65
CA LYS A 3 10.92 -1.77 -4.17
C LYS A 3 11.18 -1.79 -2.67
N PHE A 4 10.49 -2.66 -1.95
CA PHE A 4 10.70 -2.88 -0.53
C PHE A 4 10.26 -4.28 -0.13
N THR A 5 10.80 -4.76 0.99
CA THR A 5 10.31 -5.94 1.70
C THR A 5 9.52 -5.46 2.90
N ALA A 6 8.38 -6.10 3.16
CA ALA A 6 7.57 -5.82 4.33
C ALA A 6 7.07 -7.12 4.94
N ARG A 7 6.85 -7.10 6.25
CA ARG A 7 6.13 -8.17 6.94
C ARG A 7 4.65 -8.10 6.58
N LEU A 8 4.06 -9.25 6.28
CA LEU A 8 2.62 -9.38 6.11
C LEU A 8 1.97 -9.33 7.50
N GLU A 9 1.12 -8.34 7.70
CA GLU A 9 0.29 -8.19 8.88
C GLU A 9 -1.15 -8.63 8.56
N ILE A 10 -1.93 -8.99 9.58
CA ILE A 10 -3.32 -9.44 9.40
C ILE A 10 -4.22 -8.70 10.38
N ILE A 11 -5.34 -8.17 9.89
CA ILE A 11 -6.42 -7.62 10.71
C ILE A 11 -7.74 -8.32 10.39
N GLY A 12 -8.30 -9.03 11.36
CA GLY A 12 -9.37 -9.99 11.09
C GLY A 12 -8.86 -11.09 10.14
N ILE A 13 -9.44 -11.16 8.94
CA ILE A 13 -9.01 -12.08 7.87
C ILE A 13 -8.21 -11.39 6.75
N ASN A 14 -8.06 -10.07 6.80
CA ASN A 14 -7.50 -9.30 5.70
C ASN A 14 -5.99 -9.07 5.88
N PRO A 15 -5.13 -9.64 5.03
CA PRO A 15 -3.70 -9.36 5.05
C PRO A 15 -3.38 -7.97 4.51
N PHE A 16 -2.38 -7.31 5.07
CA PHE A 16 -1.88 -6.02 4.61
C PHE A 16 -0.39 -5.84 4.90
N VAL A 17 0.21 -4.83 4.28
CA VAL A 17 1.57 -4.36 4.58
C VAL A 17 1.60 -2.86 4.84
N PHE A 18 2.56 -2.42 5.64
CA PHE A 18 2.91 -1.01 5.74
C PHE A 18 3.83 -0.61 4.57
N VAL A 19 3.55 0.56 3.99
CA VAL A 19 4.40 1.14 2.95
C VAL A 19 5.44 2.06 3.60
N PRO A 20 6.74 1.86 3.35
CA PRO A 20 7.80 2.75 3.86
C PRO A 20 7.53 4.21 3.50
N GLU A 21 7.84 5.11 4.43
CA GLU A 21 7.54 6.53 4.29
C GLU A 21 8.05 7.17 2.98
N PRO A 22 9.30 6.94 2.53
CA PRO A 22 9.78 7.52 1.27
C PRO A 22 8.94 7.10 0.05
N ILE A 23 8.46 5.85 0.04
CA ILE A 23 7.63 5.31 -1.04
C ILE A 23 6.20 5.86 -0.93
N ARG A 24 5.68 5.99 0.30
CA ARG A 24 4.37 6.55 0.58
C ARG A 24 4.26 8.02 0.15
N VAL A 25 5.28 8.83 0.43
CA VAL A 25 5.35 10.23 -0.01
C VAL A 25 5.35 10.34 -1.53
N GLU A 26 6.10 9.47 -2.22
CA GLU A 26 6.11 9.43 -3.68
C GLU A 26 4.76 8.99 -4.26
N ILE A 27 4.04 8.07 -3.60
CA ILE A 27 2.66 7.72 -3.97
C ILE A 27 1.75 8.95 -3.86
N PHE A 28 1.83 9.71 -2.77
CA PHE A 28 1.02 10.92 -2.59
C PHE A 28 1.32 11.98 -3.63
N ARG A 29 2.61 12.20 -3.93
CA ARG A 29 3.04 13.14 -4.97
C ARG A 29 2.45 12.79 -6.33
N LYS A 30 2.46 11.50 -6.70
CA LYS A 30 1.88 11.02 -7.96
C LYS A 30 0.36 11.08 -7.98
N ALA A 31 -0.29 10.81 -6.84
CA ALA A 31 -1.74 10.84 -6.71
C ALA A 31 -2.32 12.26 -6.64
N GLY A 32 -1.48 13.26 -6.36
CA GLY A 32 -1.92 14.65 -6.11
C GLY A 32 -2.73 14.79 -4.83
N LYS A 33 -2.67 13.79 -3.93
CA LYS A 33 -3.42 13.76 -2.66
C LYS A 33 -2.77 12.83 -1.64
N ASP A 34 -2.98 13.15 -0.37
CA ASP A 34 -2.47 12.45 0.82
C ASP A 34 -3.62 12.03 1.75
N LYS A 35 -4.83 11.91 1.21
CA LYS A 35 -6.05 11.55 1.95
C LYS A 35 -7.03 10.76 1.09
N GLY A 36 -7.91 10.02 1.77
CA GLY A 36 -8.88 9.14 1.15
C GLY A 36 -8.23 7.94 0.46
N TYR A 37 -8.98 7.32 -0.45
CA TYR A 37 -8.55 6.15 -1.20
C TYR A 37 -7.57 6.52 -2.31
N ILE A 38 -6.39 5.88 -2.34
CA ILE A 38 -5.37 6.10 -3.37
C ILE A 38 -5.13 4.80 -4.15
N PRO A 39 -5.60 4.69 -5.40
CA PRO A 39 -5.30 3.54 -6.25
C PRO A 39 -3.81 3.43 -6.52
N VAL A 40 -3.28 2.21 -6.42
CA VAL A 40 -1.88 1.86 -6.70
C VAL A 40 -1.82 0.62 -7.58
N CYS A 41 -0.78 0.53 -8.40
CA CYS A 41 -0.45 -0.66 -9.17
C CYS A 41 1.03 -1.00 -8.98
N GLY A 42 1.37 -2.28 -9.10
CA GLY A 42 2.74 -2.75 -8.96
C GLY A 42 2.83 -4.27 -9.07
N THR A 43 3.84 -4.83 -8.43
CA THR A 43 4.02 -6.28 -8.32
C THR A 43 4.23 -6.69 -6.87
N VAL A 44 3.64 -7.82 -6.47
CA VAL A 44 3.90 -8.51 -5.20
C VAL A 44 4.53 -9.85 -5.56
N ASN A 45 5.78 -10.08 -5.14
CA ASN A 45 6.54 -11.29 -5.49
C ASN A 45 6.50 -11.62 -7.00
N GLY A 46 6.61 -10.61 -7.85
CA GLY A 46 6.59 -10.75 -9.32
C GLY A 46 5.21 -10.84 -9.96
N LYS A 47 4.12 -11.01 -9.18
CA LYS A 47 2.74 -11.04 -9.69
C LYS A 47 2.16 -9.64 -9.76
N ALA A 48 1.51 -9.31 -10.87
CA ALA A 48 0.85 -8.02 -11.05
C ALA A 48 -0.24 -7.82 -9.99
N PHE A 49 -0.33 -6.60 -9.46
CA PHE A 49 -1.21 -6.27 -8.35
C PHE A 49 -1.80 -4.88 -8.54
N ARG A 50 -3.11 -4.74 -8.30
CA ARG A 50 -3.83 -3.46 -8.28
C ARG A 50 -4.64 -3.40 -7.01
N GLN A 51 -4.48 -2.33 -6.25
CA GLN A 51 -5.19 -2.16 -4.99
C GLN A 51 -5.29 -0.69 -4.61
N THR A 52 -6.04 -0.41 -3.56
CA THR A 52 -6.12 0.90 -2.95
C THR A 52 -5.26 0.96 -1.68
N LEU A 53 -4.41 1.97 -1.58
CA LEU A 53 -3.77 2.36 -0.33
C LEU A 53 -4.81 3.09 0.54
N VAL A 54 -5.07 2.57 1.74
CA VAL A 54 -6.17 3.03 2.61
C VAL A 54 -5.61 3.49 3.95
N LYS A 55 -6.08 4.65 4.46
CA LYS A 55 -5.83 5.08 5.83
C LYS A 55 -6.89 4.51 6.76
N TYR A 56 -6.49 3.73 7.75
CA TYR A 56 -7.38 3.17 8.77
C TYR A 56 -6.78 3.41 10.15
N ARG A 57 -7.54 3.89 11.13
CA ARG A 57 -7.05 4.12 12.52
C ARG A 57 -5.67 4.80 12.62
N GLY A 58 -5.38 5.77 11.75
CA GLY A 58 -4.11 6.51 11.75
C GLY A 58 -3.06 6.02 10.74
N ASP A 59 -3.05 4.73 10.37
CA ASP A 59 -2.02 4.15 9.50
C ASP A 59 -2.49 3.92 8.07
N TRP A 60 -1.56 4.07 7.15
CA TRP A 60 -1.71 3.68 5.75
C TRP A 60 -1.40 2.20 5.56
N ARG A 61 -2.38 1.45 5.06
CA ARG A 61 -2.30 0.01 4.82
C ARG A 61 -2.49 -0.27 3.34
N LEU A 62 -1.61 -1.10 2.80
CA LEU A 62 -1.80 -1.71 1.49
C LEU A 62 -2.25 -3.14 1.71
N TYR A 63 -3.54 -3.40 1.52
CA TYR A 63 -4.09 -4.75 1.64
C TYR A 63 -3.47 -5.66 0.59
N ILE A 64 -3.21 -6.93 0.91
CA ILE A 64 -2.63 -7.93 -0.01
C ILE A 64 -3.64 -9.06 -0.19
N ASN A 65 -4.86 -8.69 -0.59
CA ASN A 65 -5.90 -9.65 -0.94
C ASN A 65 -5.56 -10.15 -2.35
N THR A 66 -5.00 -11.36 -2.44
CA THR A 66 -4.74 -12.06 -3.70
C THR A 66 -5.96 -12.79 -4.19
#